data_AF-A0A9Q1H2X2-F1
#
_entry.id   AF-A0A9Q1H2X2-F1
#
_cell.length_a   1.000
_cell.length_b   1.000
_cell.length_c   1.000
_cell.angle_alpha   90.00
_cell.angle_beta   90.00
_cell.angle_gamma   90.00
#
_symmetry.space_group_name_H-M   'P 1'
#
loop_
_entity.id
_entity.type
_entity.pdbx_description
1 polymer ?
#
loop_
_entity_poly.entity_id
_entity_poly.type
_entity_poly.pdbx_seq_one_letter_code
_entity_poly.pdbx_strand_id
1 'polypeptide(L)' 'MRCLRKIQGITWEDNLVTNCEVLSKAKLSTIFVMFSVRRLRWLGHVHRMEKVRIAKDLLYGQLERGSRSRGRPHLRYRD' A
#
# COMPACT_ATOMS: atom_id res chain seq x y z
N MET A 1 -13.19 10.93 -9.83
CA MET A 1 -13.67 9.89 -10.78
C MET A 1 -14.63 10.41 -11.85
N ARG A 2 -14.73 11.73 -12.11
CA ARG A 2 -15.72 12.28 -13.06
C ARG A 2 -15.43 11.91 -14.52
N CYS A 3 -14.17 12.01 -14.97
CA CYS A 3 -13.80 11.64 -16.34
C CYS A 3 -14.07 10.17 -16.64
N LEU A 4 -13.69 9.26 -15.73
CA LEU A 4 -13.92 7.83 -15.92
C LEU A 4 -15.42 7.48 -15.93
N ARG A 5 -16.22 8.10 -15.05
CA ARG A 5 -17.68 7.96 -15.07
C ARG A 5 -18.27 8.44 -16.40
N LYS A 6 -17.81 9.57 -16.95
CA LYS A 6 -18.24 10.09 -18.25
C LYS A 6 -17.88 9.13 -19.40
N ILE A 7 -16.66 8.59 -19.40
CA ILE A 7 -16.21 7.59 -20.41
C ILE A 7 -17.08 6.32 -20.34
N GLN A 8 -17.46 5.90 -19.13
CA GLN A 8 -18.30 4.73 -18.91
C GLN A 8 -19.81 5.00 -19.03
N GLY A 9 -20.22 6.23 -19.36
CA GLY A 9 -21.63 6.62 -19.47
C GLY A 9 -22.41 6.57 -18.16
N ILE A 10 -21.73 6.61 -17.01
CA ILE A 10 -22.38 6.57 -15.68
C ILE A 10 -22.98 7.94 -15.39
N THR A 11 -24.29 7.97 -15.26
CA THR A 11 -25.06 9.19 -15.01
C THR A 11 -25.38 9.36 -13.52
N TRP A 12 -26.10 10.42 -13.19
CA TRP A 12 -26.61 10.63 -11.83
C TRP A 12 -27.79 9.69 -11.50
N GLU A 13 -28.49 9.14 -12.49
CA GLU A 13 -29.53 8.12 -12.24
C GLU A 13 -28.90 6.83 -11.68
N ASP A 14 -27.64 6.58 -12.06
CA ASP A 14 -26.79 5.50 -11.56
C ASP A 14 -26.10 5.83 -10.21
N ASN A 15 -26.67 6.75 -9.41
CA ASN A 15 -26.05 7.28 -8.18
C ASN A 15 -25.65 6.22 -7.14
N LEU A 16 -26.17 4.99 -7.26
CA LEU A 16 -25.80 3.86 -6.41
C LEU A 16 -24.41 3.26 -6.73
N VAL A 17 -23.81 3.58 -7.88
CA VAL A 17 -22.51 3.02 -8.28
C VAL A 17 -21.36 3.66 -7.52
N THR A 18 -20.73 2.89 -6.65
CA THR A 18 -19.57 3.28 -5.84
C THR A 18 -18.32 3.46 -6.70
N ASN A 19 -17.34 4.23 -6.23
CA ASN A 19 -16.07 4.41 -6.96
C ASN A 19 -15.30 3.08 -7.14
N CYS A 20 -15.46 2.14 -6.22
CA CYS A 20 -14.88 0.80 -6.31
C CYS A 20 -15.48 0.02 -7.49
N GLU A 21 -16.80 0.08 -7.67
CA GLU A 21 -17.49 -0.56 -8.79
C GLU A 21 -17.13 0.08 -10.14
N VAL A 22 -17.02 1.42 -10.20
CA VAL A 22 -16.54 2.11 -11.42
C VAL A 22 -15.16 1.60 -11.84
N LEU A 23 -14.24 1.47 -10.88
CA LEU A 23 -12.90 0.95 -11.14
C LEU A 23 -12.90 -0.53 -11.53
N SER A 24 -13.71 -1.35 -10.87
CA SER A 24 -13.90 -2.77 -11.20
C SER A 24 -14.41 -2.95 -12.63
N LYS A 25 -15.42 -2.16 -13.03
CA LYS A 25 -15.96 -2.15 -14.40
C LYS A 25 -14.91 -1.75 -15.43
N ALA A 26 -13.98 -0.86 -15.05
CA ALA A 26 -12.84 -0.46 -15.87
C ALA A 26 -11.66 -1.46 -15.85
N LYS A 27 -11.73 -2.52 -15.03
CA LYS A 27 -10.61 -3.42 -14.74
C LYS A 27 -9.37 -2.68 -14.22
N LEU A 28 -9.59 -1.58 -13.49
CA LEU A 28 -8.54 -0.75 -12.91
C LEU A 28 -8.44 -0.97 -11.40
N SER A 29 -7.22 -0.99 -10.89
CA SER A 29 -6.94 -0.96 -9.46
C SER A 29 -6.84 0.47 -8.95
N THR A 30 -7.19 0.71 -7.69
CA THR A 30 -6.87 1.99 -7.03
C THR A 30 -5.36 2.14 -6.90
N ILE A 31 -4.90 3.39 -6.81
CA ILE A 31 -3.49 3.73 -6.54
C ILE A 31 -3.01 3.06 -5.24
N PHE A 32 -3.88 3.00 -4.22
CA PHE A 32 -3.59 2.32 -2.96
C PHE A 32 -3.27 0.84 -3.17
N VAL A 33 -4.12 0.11 -3.92
CA VAL A 33 -3.89 -1.31 -4.24
C VAL A 33 -2.57 -1.48 -5.01
N MET A 34 -2.27 -0.60 -5.96
CA MET A 34 -1.00 -0.64 -6.70
C MET A 34 0.21 -0.49 -5.79
N PHE A 35 0.18 0.46 -4.84
CA PHE A 35 1.25 0.62 -3.85
C PHE A 35 1.38 -0.61 -2.95
N SER A 36 0.27 -1.15 -2.46
CA SER A 36 0.26 -2.33 -1.61
C SER A 36 0.90 -3.53 -2.30
N VAL A 37 0.53 -3.80 -3.56
CA VAL A 37 1.14 -4.89 -4.36
C VAL A 37 2.64 -4.67 -4.56
N ARG A 38 3.07 -3.44 -4.89
CA ARG A 38 4.50 -3.13 -5.08
C ARG A 38 5.29 -3.32 -3.79
N ARG A 39 4.76 -2.86 -2.64
CA ARG A 39 5.38 -3.06 -1.33
C ARG A 39 5.50 -4.54 -0.97
N LEU A 40 4.46 -5.33 -1.22
CA LEU A 40 4.49 -6.78 -0.98
C LEU A 40 5.51 -7.49 -1.88
N ARG A 41 5.60 -7.11 -3.16
CA ARG A 41 6.62 -7.66 -4.08
C ARG A 41 8.03 -7.33 -3.61
N TRP A 42 8.27 -6.08 -3.20
CA TRP A 42 9.55 -5.66 -2.63
C TRP A 42 9.88 -6.44 -1.36
N LEU A 43 8.91 -6.58 -0.44
CA LEU A 43 9.06 -7.34 0.80
C LEU A 43 9.42 -8.81 0.50
N GLY A 44 8.70 -9.46 -0.40
CA GLY A 44 8.98 -10.83 -0.81
C GLY A 44 10.34 -10.98 -1.51
N HIS A 45 10.75 -9.98 -2.29
CA HIS A 45 12.08 -9.95 -2.89
C HIS A 45 13.18 -9.85 -1.82
N VAL A 46 13.06 -8.92 -0.87
CA VAL A 46 13.99 -8.78 0.27
C VAL A 46 14.02 -10.06 1.10
N HIS A 47 12.88 -10.70 1.36
CA HIS A 47 12.82 -11.97 2.07
C HIS A 47 13.62 -13.08 1.39
N ARG A 48 13.59 -13.16 0.05
CA ARG A 48 14.34 -14.17 -0.72
C ARG A 48 15.83 -13.84 -0.92
N MET A 49 16.26 -12.62 -0.62
CA MET A 49 17.68 -12.27 -0.69
C MET A 49 18.53 -13.14 0.25
N GLU A 50 19.81 -13.28 -0.06
CA GLU A 50 20.78 -13.89 0.84
C GLU A 50 20.91 -13.11 2.16
N LYS A 51 21.25 -13.80 3.26
CA LYS A 51 21.38 -13.20 4.59
C LYS A 51 22.47 -12.13 4.68
N VAL A 52 23.46 -12.13 3.78
CA VAL A 52 24.55 -11.12 3.76
C VAL A 52 24.05 -9.72 3.36
N ARG A 53 22.80 -9.60 2.88
CA ARG A 53 22.25 -8.34 2.39
C ARG A 53 21.70 -7.50 3.55
N ILE A 54 22.25 -6.31 3.71
CA ILE A 54 21.81 -5.28 4.68
C ILE A 54 20.29 -5.07 4.66
N ALA A 55 19.64 -5.10 3.50
CA ALA A 55 18.19 -4.92 3.41
C ALA A 55 17.39 -6.01 4.14
N LYS A 56 17.88 -7.26 4.10
CA LYS A 56 17.26 -8.39 4.80
C LYS A 56 17.56 -8.34 6.30
N ASP A 57 18.78 -7.96 6.66
CA ASP A 57 19.15 -7.72 8.06
C ASP A 57 18.34 -6.58 8.66
N LEU A 58 18.09 -5.49 7.93
CA LEU A 58 17.24 -4.40 8.38
C LEU A 58 15.78 -4.83 8.54
N LEU A 59 15.28 -5.69 7.64
CA LEU A 59 13.91 -6.17 7.69
C LEU A 59 13.63 -7.04 8.92
N TYR A 60 14.60 -7.86 9.33
CA TYR A 60 14.48 -8.77 10.49
C TYR A 60 15.21 -8.28 11.73
N GLY A 61 15.94 -7.18 11.62
CA GLY A 61 16.79 -6.63 12.66
C GLY A 61 15.98 -6.15 13.85
N GLN A 62 16.48 -6.46 15.03
CA GLN A 62 15.96 -5.93 16.29
C GLN A 62 16.98 -4.95 16.87
N LEU A 63 16.52 -4.01 17.68
CA LEU A 63 17.42 -3.11 18.38
C LEU A 63 18.19 -3.91 19.43
N GLU A 64 19.52 -3.81 19.40
CA GLU A 64 20.39 -4.46 20.39
C GLU A 64 20.17 -3.87 21.79
N ARG A 65 19.93 -2.55 21.86
CA ARG A 65 19.71 -1.80 23.10
C ARG A 65 18.64 -0.74 22.91
N GLY A 66 17.95 -0.42 23.99
CA GLY A 66 16.87 0.56 24.03
C GLY A 66 15.50 -0.08 23.82
N SER A 67 14.53 0.35 24.62
CA SER A 67 13.12 -0.05 24.50
C SER A 67 12.33 1.07 23.85
N ARG A 68 11.38 0.73 22.98
CA ARG A 68 10.42 1.72 22.44
C ARG A 68 9.54 2.23 23.57
N SER A 69 9.41 3.55 23.71
CA SER A 69 8.48 4.14 24.68
C SER A 69 7.03 3.75 24.30
N ARG A 70 6.26 3.26 25.28
CA ARG A 70 4.84 2.94 25.06
C ARG A 70 4.02 4.22 25.22
N GLY A 71 3.19 4.55 24.23
CA GLY A 71 2.07 5.48 24.42
C GLY A 71 1.91 6.57 23.37
N ARG A 72 2.98 7.07 22.75
CA ARG A 72 2.88 8.16 21.75
C ARG A 72 3.03 7.60 20.32
N PRO A 73 2.07 7.86 19.40
CA PRO A 73 2.27 7.59 17.99
C PRO A 73 3.46 8.41 17.45
N HIS A 74 4.34 7.76 16.69
CA HIS A 74 5.49 8.43 16.09
C HIS A 74 5.03 9.44 15.04
N LEU A 75 5.67 10.62 15.02
CA LEU A 75 5.58 11.53 13.87
C LEU A 75 6.60 11.12 12.79
N ARG A 76 7.68 10.40 13.16
CA ARG A 76 8.74 9.92 12.26
C ARG A 76 9.25 8.51 12.61
N TYR A 77 9.80 7.81 11.61
CA TYR A 77 10.35 6.45 11.73
C TYR A 77 11.48 6.28 12.77
N ARG A 78 12.17 7.37 13.12
CA ARG A 78 13.28 7.38 14.11
C ARG A 78 12.89 7.90 15.49
N ASP A 79 11.66 8.38 15.65
CA ASP A 79 11.18 8.74 16.99
C ASP A 79 11.05 7.47 17.85
#